data_AF-A0AA43CLI5-F1
#
_entry.id   AF-A0AA43CLI5-F1
#
_cell.length_a   1.000
_cell.length_b   1.000
_cell.length_c   1.000
_cell.angle_alpha   90.00
_cell.angle_beta   90.00
_cell.angle_gamma   90.00
#
_symmetry.space_group_name_H-M   'P 1'
#
loop_
_entity.id
_entity.type
_entity.pdbx_description
1 polymer ?
#
loop_
_entity_poly.entity_id
_entity_poly.type
_entity_poly.pdbx_seq_one_letter_code
_entity_poly.pdbx_strand_id
1 'polypeptide(L)'
;MHGTAIMLRNMAVLLPLLLLMVTPCSRAQIVRDQPVELKAIDVEEHLGEKVPLDLVFTDETGRTAALGEFMQGDKPCLIILGYYRCPMLCNLVFNGLADGLNDLGWPLGDKYTVLSVSIAPDERPELAAAKKENYAQTVTANGFDAGWLFLTGVSEQSGALADAVGFKYYWDESNEQWAHPALVTILAPDGTISRYLYGIQFNERDLRLGLVEASQGKIGSTMDRIILYCFHYDPDAGGYVVFAGNVMKLGGLLTLALLGALLLFLWLRERKRKSVNPAPTTQGAGF
;
A
#
# COMPACT_ATOMS: atom_id res chain seq x y z
N MET A 1 -9.20 50.32 -45.61
CA MET A 1 -10.25 49.97 -44.62
C MET A 1 -10.54 48.45 -44.53
N HIS A 2 -9.54 47.57 -44.70
CA HIS A 2 -9.76 46.10 -44.68
C HIS A 2 -9.02 45.37 -43.52
N GLY A 3 -8.24 46.09 -42.70
CA GLY A 3 -7.40 45.48 -41.64
C GLY A 3 -8.07 45.31 -40.28
N THR A 4 -9.12 46.08 -39.99
CA THR A 4 -9.79 46.08 -38.67
C THR A 4 -10.75 44.90 -38.47
N ALA A 5 -11.30 44.34 -39.56
CA ALA A 5 -12.26 43.23 -39.48
C ALA A 5 -11.63 41.85 -39.16
N ILE A 6 -10.32 41.68 -39.39
CA ILE A 6 -9.61 40.41 -39.11
C ILE A 6 -9.19 40.32 -37.63
N MET A 7 -8.83 41.45 -37.02
CA MET A 7 -8.51 41.55 -35.59
C MET A 7 -9.71 41.21 -34.69
N LEU A 8 -10.92 41.69 -35.02
CA LEU A 8 -12.13 41.38 -34.24
C LEU A 8 -12.53 39.90 -34.32
N ARG A 9 -12.22 39.20 -35.42
CA ARG A 9 -12.62 37.80 -35.59
C ARG A 9 -11.72 36.81 -34.82
N ASN A 10 -10.47 37.20 -34.53
CA ASN A 10 -9.58 36.43 -33.65
C ASN A 10 -9.82 36.74 -32.16
N MET A 11 -10.27 37.95 -31.81
CA MET A 11 -10.69 38.29 -30.43
C MET A 11 -11.95 37.51 -29.98
N ALA A 12 -12.85 37.16 -30.92
CA ALA A 12 -14.05 36.38 -30.61
C ALA A 12 -13.78 34.90 -30.29
N VAL A 13 -12.60 34.36 -30.66
CA VAL A 13 -12.21 32.97 -30.39
C VAL A 13 -11.34 32.85 -29.13
N LEU A 14 -10.71 33.94 -28.69
CA LEU A 14 -9.94 33.98 -27.44
C LEU A 14 -10.81 34.20 -26.19
N LEU A 15 -12.00 34.81 -26.35
CA LEU A 15 -12.89 35.12 -25.24
C LEU A 15 -13.53 33.89 -24.56
N PRO A 16 -13.92 32.79 -25.25
CA PRO A 16 -14.41 31.57 -24.60
C PRO A 16 -13.29 30.75 -23.97
N LEU A 17 -12.06 30.87 -24.49
CA LEU A 17 -10.89 30.14 -23.99
C LEU A 17 -10.35 30.76 -22.68
N LEU A 18 -10.45 32.08 -22.54
CA LEU A 18 -10.10 32.78 -21.31
C LEU A 18 -11.18 32.62 -20.22
N LEU A 19 -12.46 32.46 -20.61
CA LEU A 19 -13.56 32.22 -19.67
C LEU A 19 -13.53 30.81 -19.05
N LEU A 20 -12.88 29.83 -19.70
CA LEU A 20 -12.65 28.51 -19.13
C LEU A 20 -11.51 28.46 -18.08
N MET A 21 -10.68 29.50 -17.99
CA MET A 21 -9.58 29.57 -17.00
C MET A 21 -9.97 30.31 -15.70
N VAL A 22 -11.20 30.82 -15.60
CA VAL A 22 -11.70 31.52 -14.40
C VAL A 22 -12.73 30.67 -13.63
N THR A 23 -12.85 29.37 -13.93
CA THR A 23 -13.61 28.48 -13.06
C THR A 23 -12.88 28.40 -11.71
N PRO A 24 -13.57 28.73 -10.60
CA PRO A 24 -12.94 28.74 -9.30
C PRO A 24 -12.40 27.35 -9.02
N CYS A 25 -11.13 27.32 -8.60
CA CYS A 25 -10.46 26.20 -7.99
C CYS A 25 -11.18 25.85 -6.68
N SER A 26 -12.40 25.31 -6.77
CA SER A 26 -13.22 24.97 -5.62
C SER A 26 -13.09 23.50 -5.34
N ARG A 27 -12.08 23.25 -4.50
CA ARG A 27 -11.87 22.11 -3.61
C ARG A 27 -11.87 20.74 -4.29
N ALA A 28 -10.65 20.26 -4.53
CA ALA A 28 -10.32 18.86 -4.26
C ALA A 28 -10.90 18.49 -2.88
N GLN A 29 -12.06 17.84 -2.87
CA GLN A 29 -12.50 17.13 -1.68
C GLN A 29 -11.55 15.96 -1.53
N ILE A 30 -10.47 16.17 -0.77
CA ILE A 30 -9.78 15.09 -0.08
C ILE A 30 -10.90 14.33 0.65
N VAL A 31 -11.11 13.07 0.25
CA VAL A 31 -12.01 12.15 0.94
C VAL A 31 -11.49 12.05 2.37
N ARG A 32 -12.11 12.79 3.29
CA ARG A 32 -11.79 12.80 4.73
C ARG A 32 -12.53 11.70 5.50
N ASP A 33 -13.47 11.03 4.85
CA ASP A 33 -14.21 9.94 5.45
C ASP A 33 -13.89 8.65 4.71
N GLN A 34 -12.83 7.98 5.17
CA GLN A 34 -12.80 6.53 5.12
C GLN A 34 -14.04 5.97 5.84
N PRO A 35 -14.67 4.90 5.33
CA PRO A 35 -15.65 4.12 6.08
C PRO A 35 -15.11 3.84 7.47
N VAL A 36 -15.97 3.94 8.49
CA VAL A 36 -15.57 3.75 9.89
C VAL A 36 -14.91 2.38 10.09
N GLU A 37 -15.32 1.35 9.33
CA GLU A 37 -14.71 0.02 9.37
C GLU A 37 -13.25 0.01 8.84
N LEU A 38 -12.93 0.78 7.79
CA LEU A 38 -11.55 0.87 7.28
C LEU A 38 -10.64 1.73 8.16
N LYS A 39 -11.19 2.67 8.96
CA LYS A 39 -10.43 3.35 10.02
C LYS A 39 -10.09 2.40 11.19
N ALA A 40 -10.85 1.32 11.36
CA ALA A 40 -10.60 0.32 12.40
C ALA A 40 -9.48 -0.67 12.02
N ILE A 41 -9.16 -0.81 10.72
CA ILE A 41 -7.97 -1.51 10.21
C ILE A 41 -6.91 -0.48 9.79
N ASP A 42 -6.41 0.30 10.73
CA ASP A 42 -5.28 1.22 10.51
C ASP A 42 -4.11 0.81 11.40
N VAL A 43 -2.92 1.26 11.01
CA VAL A 43 -1.70 1.04 11.78
C VAL A 43 -1.26 2.39 12.33
N GLU A 44 -1.19 2.48 13.64
CA GLU A 44 -0.65 3.66 14.32
C GLU A 44 0.84 3.44 14.60
N GLU A 45 1.70 4.03 13.79
CA GLU A 45 3.13 3.77 13.94
C GLU A 45 3.70 4.37 15.22
N HIS A 46 4.26 3.52 16.07
CA HIS A 46 4.92 3.88 17.32
C HIS A 46 6.45 3.80 17.16
N LEU A 47 6.98 4.32 16.04
CA LEU A 47 8.41 4.31 15.74
C LEU A 47 9.23 4.98 16.86
N GLY A 48 10.27 4.29 17.34
CA GLY A 48 11.10 4.74 18.45
C GLY A 48 10.55 4.45 19.84
N GLU A 49 9.32 3.95 19.95
CA GLU A 49 8.75 3.49 21.22
C GLU A 49 9.20 2.05 21.52
N LYS A 50 9.09 1.64 22.78
CA LYS A 50 9.46 0.30 23.23
C LYS A 50 8.22 -0.54 23.47
N VAL A 51 8.25 -1.78 22.97
CA VAL A 51 7.25 -2.77 23.34
C VAL A 51 7.45 -3.22 24.80
N PRO A 52 6.38 -3.52 25.55
CA PRO A 52 6.47 -4.08 26.88
C PRO A 52 7.07 -5.50 26.83
N LEU A 53 8.28 -5.65 27.35
CA LEU A 53 9.06 -6.90 27.29
C LEU A 53 8.64 -7.93 28.33
N ASP A 54 7.86 -7.52 29.33
CA ASP A 54 7.33 -8.33 30.43
C ASP A 54 6.01 -9.03 30.08
N LEU A 55 5.45 -8.79 28.88
CA LEU A 55 4.29 -9.53 28.39
C LEU A 55 4.57 -11.02 28.32
N VAL A 56 3.62 -11.83 28.78
CA VAL A 56 3.80 -13.28 28.94
C VAL A 56 3.12 -14.02 27.80
N PHE A 57 3.90 -14.86 27.12
CA PHE A 57 3.43 -15.71 26.02
C PHE A 57 3.87 -17.15 26.22
N THR A 58 3.16 -18.06 25.56
CA THR A 58 3.50 -19.48 25.48
C THR A 58 3.90 -19.83 24.05
N ASP A 59 5.09 -20.38 23.87
CA ASP A 59 5.59 -20.81 22.56
C ASP A 59 4.99 -22.15 22.10
N GLU A 60 5.36 -22.57 20.90
CA GLU A 60 4.90 -23.81 20.28
C GLU A 60 5.30 -25.08 21.03
N THR A 61 6.29 -25.01 21.94
CA THR A 61 6.72 -26.14 22.77
C THR A 61 5.97 -26.22 24.09
N GLY A 62 5.12 -25.22 24.38
CA GLY A 62 4.43 -25.05 25.65
C GLY A 62 5.26 -24.31 26.71
N ARG A 63 6.42 -23.73 26.35
CA ARG A 63 7.21 -22.92 27.28
C ARG A 63 6.57 -21.54 27.41
N THR A 64 6.24 -21.18 28.64
CA THR A 64 5.74 -19.84 28.98
C THR A 64 6.88 -18.96 29.46
N ALA A 65 7.05 -17.78 28.87
CA ALA A 65 8.11 -16.82 29.22
C ALA A 65 7.70 -15.38 28.89
N ALA A 66 8.49 -14.41 29.34
CA ALA A 66 8.30 -13.02 28.96
C ALA A 66 8.74 -12.77 27.49
N LEU A 67 8.12 -11.79 26.81
CA LEU A 67 8.40 -11.44 25.41
C LEU A 67 9.90 -11.17 25.18
N GLY A 68 10.53 -10.45 26.10
CA GLY A 68 11.95 -10.14 26.03
C GLY A 68 12.87 -11.37 26.05
N GLU A 69 12.43 -12.49 26.65
CA GLU A 69 13.19 -13.73 26.64
C GLU A 69 13.14 -14.41 25.26
N PHE A 70 12.01 -14.32 24.56
CA PHE A 70 11.87 -14.87 23.20
C PHE A 70 12.62 -14.05 22.16
N MET A 71 12.79 -12.75 22.38
CA MET A 71 13.52 -11.87 21.45
C MET A 71 15.02 -12.20 21.35
N GLN A 72 15.61 -12.93 22.31
CA GLN A 72 17.04 -13.25 22.36
C GLN A 72 17.87 -11.95 22.26
N GLY A 73 17.74 -11.09 23.28
CA GLY A 73 18.00 -9.63 23.27
C GLY A 73 19.38 -9.08 22.86
N ASP A 74 20.23 -9.81 22.15
CA ASP A 74 21.40 -9.32 21.44
C ASP A 74 21.15 -9.06 19.95
N LYS A 75 19.98 -9.43 19.43
CA LYS A 75 19.64 -9.38 18.00
C LYS A 75 18.34 -8.63 17.72
N PRO A 76 18.19 -8.02 16.53
CA PRO A 76 16.92 -7.45 16.11
C PRO A 76 15.85 -8.55 15.97
N CYS A 77 14.59 -8.16 16.16
CA CYS A 77 13.47 -9.07 16.17
C CYS A 77 12.39 -8.61 15.18
N LEU A 78 11.88 -9.51 14.35
CA LEU A 78 10.68 -9.28 13.55
C LEU A 78 9.47 -9.79 14.33
N ILE A 79 8.41 -8.99 14.43
CA ILE A 79 7.13 -9.40 14.99
C ILE A 79 6.09 -9.42 13.88
N ILE A 80 5.37 -10.54 13.78
CA ILE A 80 4.18 -10.67 12.95
C ILE A 80 2.99 -11.03 13.84
N LEU A 81 1.98 -10.15 13.82
CA LEU A 81 0.70 -10.38 14.49
C LEU A 81 -0.30 -10.96 13.50
N GLY A 82 -0.99 -12.01 13.91
CA GLY A 82 -2.00 -12.69 13.11
C GLY A 82 -2.70 -13.75 13.95
N TYR A 83 -3.31 -14.73 13.32
CA TYR A 83 -3.85 -15.91 14.02
C TYR A 83 -3.74 -17.13 13.12
N TYR A 84 -3.44 -18.28 13.71
CA TYR A 84 -3.00 -19.48 13.02
C TYR A 84 -4.12 -20.23 12.29
N ARG A 85 -5.38 -20.10 12.74
CA ARG A 85 -6.57 -20.66 12.09
C ARG A 85 -7.09 -19.81 10.92
N CYS A 86 -6.48 -18.67 10.62
CA CYS A 86 -6.94 -17.81 9.53
C CYS A 86 -6.89 -18.55 8.17
N PRO A 87 -8.01 -18.63 7.44
CA PRO A 87 -8.05 -19.36 6.18
C PRO A 87 -7.40 -18.60 5.02
N MET A 88 -7.22 -17.27 5.13
CA MET A 88 -6.78 -16.43 4.02
C MET A 88 -5.59 -15.52 4.36
N LEU A 89 -5.86 -14.31 4.86
CA LEU A 89 -4.91 -13.19 4.77
C LEU A 89 -3.64 -13.41 5.58
N CYS A 90 -3.73 -13.94 6.81
CA CYS A 90 -2.54 -14.28 7.60
C CYS A 90 -1.59 -15.14 6.78
N ASN A 91 -2.08 -16.20 6.13
CA ASN A 91 -1.24 -17.12 5.37
C ASN A 91 -0.44 -16.41 4.28
N LEU A 92 -1.02 -15.38 3.64
CA LEU A 92 -0.30 -14.59 2.65
C LEU A 92 0.86 -13.79 3.27
N VAL A 93 0.65 -13.18 4.44
CA VAL A 93 1.72 -12.44 5.16
C VAL A 93 2.83 -13.40 5.61
N PHE A 94 2.46 -14.52 6.23
CA PHE A 94 3.43 -15.54 6.67
C PHE A 94 4.23 -16.13 5.50
N ASN A 95 3.56 -16.42 4.37
CA ASN A 95 4.23 -16.93 3.17
C ASN A 95 5.17 -15.89 2.57
N GLY A 96 4.72 -14.64 2.43
CA GLY A 96 5.57 -13.57 1.94
C GLY A 96 6.77 -13.32 2.83
N LEU A 97 6.62 -13.47 4.15
CA LEU A 97 7.74 -13.38 5.08
C LEU A 97 8.69 -14.55 4.87
N ALA A 98 8.19 -15.79 4.81
CA ALA A 98 9.01 -16.98 4.55
C ALA A 98 9.83 -16.85 3.26
N ASP A 99 9.21 -16.39 2.16
CA ASP A 99 9.89 -16.12 0.89
C ASP A 99 10.97 -15.05 1.05
N GLY A 100 10.66 -13.94 1.71
CA GLY A 100 11.62 -12.86 1.98
C GLY A 100 12.81 -13.30 2.83
N LEU A 101 12.58 -14.15 3.84
CA LEU A 101 13.64 -14.71 4.68
C LEU A 101 14.51 -15.71 3.90
N ASN A 102 13.92 -16.50 3.01
CA ASN A 102 14.65 -17.39 2.10
C ASN A 102 15.57 -16.61 1.16
N ASP A 103 15.05 -15.54 0.55
CA ASP A 103 15.84 -14.66 -0.32
C ASP A 103 16.97 -13.94 0.44
N LEU A 104 16.71 -13.54 1.70
CA LEU A 104 17.72 -12.94 2.57
C LEU A 104 18.86 -13.91 2.89
N GLY A 105 18.55 -15.20 3.12
CA GLY A 105 19.53 -16.26 3.33
C GLY A 105 20.42 -16.09 4.57
N TRP A 106 20.04 -15.21 5.49
CA TRP A 106 20.76 -15.01 6.75
C TRP A 106 20.31 -16.05 7.78
N PRO A 107 21.21 -16.51 8.68
CA PRO A 107 20.84 -17.51 9.68
C PRO A 107 19.89 -16.91 10.73
N LEU A 108 18.69 -17.49 10.83
CA LEU A 108 17.70 -17.19 11.85
C LEU A 108 18.22 -17.62 13.22
N GLY A 109 17.85 -16.86 14.26
CA GLY A 109 18.32 -17.09 15.62
C GLY A 109 19.75 -16.58 15.84
N ASP A 110 20.61 -16.57 14.82
CA ASP A 110 21.98 -16.04 14.91
C ASP A 110 22.08 -14.56 14.55
N LYS A 111 21.33 -14.10 13.53
CA LYS A 111 21.36 -12.69 13.09
C LYS A 111 20.13 -11.89 13.51
N TYR A 112 18.99 -12.56 13.59
CA TYR A 112 17.71 -11.97 13.96
C TYR A 112 16.75 -13.08 14.40
N THR A 113 15.73 -12.69 15.15
CA THR A 113 14.66 -13.59 15.59
C THR A 113 13.35 -13.17 14.93
N VAL A 114 12.45 -14.11 14.69
CA VAL A 114 11.08 -13.87 14.21
C VAL A 114 10.11 -14.42 15.23
N LEU A 115 9.21 -13.57 15.71
CA LEU A 115 8.14 -13.92 16.63
C LEU A 115 6.80 -13.77 15.91
N SER A 116 6.15 -14.89 15.68
CA SER A 116 4.75 -14.91 15.29
C SER A 116 3.91 -14.90 16.54
N VAL A 117 2.99 -13.96 16.69
CA VAL A 117 2.14 -13.89 17.87
C VAL A 117 0.68 -13.95 17.45
N SER A 118 -0.04 -14.92 18.02
CA SER A 118 -1.47 -15.01 17.81
C SER A 118 -2.24 -13.92 18.57
N ILE A 119 -3.13 -13.22 17.86
CA ILE A 119 -4.12 -12.28 18.42
C ILE A 119 -5.41 -12.98 18.87
N ALA A 120 -5.61 -14.23 18.43
CA ALA A 120 -6.84 -14.96 18.71
C ALA A 120 -6.77 -15.61 20.11
N PRO A 121 -7.69 -15.26 21.03
CA PRO A 121 -7.59 -15.64 22.44
C PRO A 121 -7.86 -17.12 22.71
N ASP A 122 -8.44 -17.83 21.75
CA ASP A 122 -8.78 -19.24 21.84
C ASP A 122 -7.72 -20.16 21.21
N GLU A 123 -6.67 -19.60 20.60
CA GLU A 123 -5.56 -20.37 20.06
C GLU A 123 -4.61 -20.87 21.16
N ARG A 124 -4.09 -22.07 20.94
CA ARG A 124 -3.28 -22.81 21.91
C ARG A 124 -1.95 -23.23 21.30
N PRO A 125 -0.93 -23.55 22.14
CA PRO A 125 0.40 -23.93 21.69
C PRO A 125 0.42 -25.05 20.64
N GLU A 126 -0.53 -26.00 20.69
CA GLU A 126 -0.62 -27.11 19.74
C GLU A 126 -0.85 -26.61 18.31
N LEU A 127 -1.65 -25.53 18.16
CA LEU A 127 -1.90 -24.92 16.86
C LEU A 127 -0.68 -24.12 16.37
N ALA A 128 0.03 -23.45 17.29
CA ALA A 128 1.28 -22.78 16.99
C ALA A 128 2.35 -23.77 16.49
N ALA A 129 2.45 -24.93 17.13
CA ALA A 129 3.33 -26.03 16.71
C ALA A 129 2.97 -26.57 15.33
N ALA A 130 1.68 -26.84 15.09
CA ALA A 130 1.21 -27.26 13.77
C ALA A 130 1.52 -26.20 12.68
N LYS A 131 1.43 -24.91 13.03
CA LYS A 131 1.77 -23.82 12.12
C LYS A 131 3.27 -23.78 11.82
N LYS A 132 4.12 -23.92 12.85
CA LYS A 132 5.58 -23.96 12.71
C LYS A 132 6.03 -25.11 11.81
N GLU A 133 5.47 -26.30 12.02
CA GLU A 133 5.79 -27.49 11.21
C GLU A 133 5.53 -27.26 9.70
N ASN A 134 4.43 -26.56 9.37
CA ASN A 134 4.14 -26.23 7.97
C ASN A 134 5.21 -25.30 7.35
N TYR A 135 5.74 -24.34 8.12
CA TYR A 135 6.78 -23.43 7.63
C TYR A 135 8.19 -24.04 7.68
N ALA A 136 8.43 -25.04 8.53
CA ALA A 136 9.68 -25.81 8.53
C ALA A 136 9.95 -26.47 7.16
N GLN A 137 8.90 -26.77 6.40
CA GLN A 137 8.99 -27.39 5.07
C GLN A 137 9.29 -26.39 3.95
N THR A 138 9.07 -25.09 4.18
CA THR A 138 9.19 -24.04 3.14
C THR A 138 10.34 -23.08 3.41
N VAL A 139 10.70 -22.86 4.67
CA VAL A 139 11.83 -22.02 5.06
C VAL A 139 13.12 -22.82 4.96
N THR A 140 13.98 -22.40 4.05
CA THR A 140 15.30 -22.98 3.77
C THR A 140 16.43 -22.30 4.52
N ALA A 141 16.15 -21.14 5.13
CA ALA A 141 17.13 -20.40 5.91
C ALA A 141 17.57 -21.19 7.16
N ASN A 142 18.88 -21.24 7.40
CA ASN A 142 19.46 -21.97 8.53
C ASN A 142 18.95 -21.41 9.86
N GLY A 143 18.75 -22.29 10.85
CA GLY A 143 18.36 -21.89 12.21
C GLY A 143 16.86 -21.62 12.40
N PHE A 144 16.00 -22.01 11.44
CA PHE A 144 14.54 -21.85 11.53
C PHE A 144 13.97 -22.26 12.90
N ASP A 145 14.33 -23.45 13.40
CA ASP A 145 13.77 -23.98 14.65
C ASP A 145 14.07 -23.10 15.88
N ALA A 146 15.26 -22.49 15.92
CA ALA A 146 15.67 -21.64 17.05
C ALA A 146 15.32 -20.16 16.84
N GLY A 147 15.08 -19.75 15.59
CA GLY A 147 14.97 -18.34 15.23
C GLY A 147 13.62 -17.90 14.73
N TRP A 148 12.69 -18.80 14.42
CA TRP A 148 11.28 -18.47 14.20
C TRP A 148 10.40 -19.18 15.23
N LEU A 149 9.88 -18.40 16.17
CA LEU A 149 9.04 -18.87 17.27
C LEU A 149 7.58 -18.50 17.01
N PHE A 150 6.68 -19.38 17.43
CA PHE A 150 5.24 -19.21 17.24
C PHE A 150 4.57 -19.18 18.60
N LEU A 151 4.11 -17.99 18.98
CA LEU A 151 3.63 -17.67 20.30
C LEU A 151 2.10 -17.59 20.33
N THR A 152 1.54 -17.98 21.46
CA THR A 152 0.14 -17.78 21.84
C THR A 152 0.08 -17.02 23.15
N GLY A 153 -0.93 -16.18 23.30
CA GLY A 153 -1.14 -15.37 24.50
C GLY A 153 -2.62 -15.31 24.84
N VAL A 154 -2.91 -15.04 26.11
CA VAL A 154 -4.28 -14.65 26.49
C VAL A 154 -4.62 -13.29 25.89
N SER A 155 -5.92 -13.02 25.72
CA SER A 155 -6.41 -11.79 25.07
C SER A 155 -5.77 -10.50 25.58
N GLU A 156 -5.51 -10.40 26.89
CA GLU A 156 -4.89 -9.24 27.52
C GLU A 156 -3.43 -9.04 27.07
N GLN A 157 -2.66 -10.12 26.94
CA GLN A 157 -1.25 -10.08 26.56
C GLN A 157 -1.08 -9.77 25.08
N SER A 158 -1.82 -10.49 24.23
CA SER A 158 -1.79 -10.24 22.78
C SER A 158 -2.35 -8.87 22.42
N GLY A 159 -3.41 -8.42 23.11
CA GLY A 159 -3.96 -7.07 22.94
C GLY A 159 -2.98 -5.98 23.35
N ALA A 160 -2.31 -6.12 24.49
CA ALA A 160 -1.29 -5.16 24.93
C ALA A 160 -0.11 -5.08 23.96
N LEU A 161 0.32 -6.20 23.37
CA LEU A 161 1.35 -6.19 22.34
C LEU A 161 0.86 -5.50 21.05
N ALA A 162 -0.37 -5.82 20.63
CA ALA A 162 -0.99 -5.20 19.47
C ALA A 162 -1.10 -3.69 19.62
N ASP A 163 -1.56 -3.20 20.78
CA ASP A 163 -1.61 -1.78 21.09
C ASP A 163 -0.21 -1.15 21.10
N ALA A 164 0.79 -1.82 21.68
CA ALA A 164 2.16 -1.30 21.74
C ALA A 164 2.80 -1.13 20.35
N VAL A 165 2.49 -2.02 19.40
CA VAL A 165 2.98 -1.90 18.02
C VAL A 165 2.01 -1.14 17.11
N GLY A 166 0.86 -0.70 17.62
CA GLY A 166 -0.17 0.04 16.89
C GLY A 166 -0.97 -0.78 15.89
N PHE A 167 -1.08 -2.09 16.11
CA PHE A 167 -1.84 -3.04 15.30
C PHE A 167 -3.31 -3.04 15.72
N LYS A 168 -4.16 -2.31 15.00
CA LYS A 168 -5.60 -2.27 15.28
C LYS A 168 -6.31 -3.41 14.54
N TYR A 169 -7.12 -4.17 15.27
CA TYR A 169 -7.88 -5.29 14.74
C TYR A 169 -9.25 -5.37 15.39
N TYR A 170 -10.21 -5.99 14.72
CA TYR A 170 -11.56 -6.19 15.25
C TYR A 170 -12.18 -7.49 14.75
N TRP A 171 -13.22 -7.95 15.45
CA TRP A 171 -13.99 -9.12 15.02
C TRP A 171 -15.04 -8.71 13.99
N ASP A 172 -14.95 -9.26 12.78
CA ASP A 172 -15.95 -9.12 11.74
C ASP A 172 -17.01 -10.22 11.89
N GLU A 173 -18.17 -9.84 12.43
CA GLU A 173 -19.31 -10.75 12.61
C GLU A 173 -19.83 -11.34 11.29
N SER A 174 -19.67 -10.65 10.17
CA SER A 174 -20.20 -11.11 8.88
C SER A 174 -19.38 -12.25 8.28
N ASN A 175 -18.07 -12.25 8.54
CA ASN A 175 -17.12 -13.24 8.02
C ASN A 175 -16.62 -14.21 9.10
N GLU A 176 -17.06 -14.04 10.35
CA GLU A 176 -16.62 -14.78 11.54
C GLU A 176 -15.08 -14.84 11.64
N GLN A 177 -14.44 -13.68 11.41
CA GLN A 177 -12.98 -13.56 11.28
C GLN A 177 -12.46 -12.31 11.96
N TRP A 178 -11.19 -12.32 12.34
CA TRP A 178 -10.50 -11.11 12.80
C TRP A 178 -10.03 -10.31 11.59
N ALA A 179 -10.56 -9.10 11.43
CA ALA A 179 -10.08 -8.14 10.45
C ALA A 179 -8.84 -7.43 11.02
N HIS A 180 -7.73 -7.46 10.28
CA HIS A 180 -6.45 -6.92 10.74
C HIS A 180 -5.57 -6.45 9.57
N PRO A 181 -4.62 -5.52 9.81
CA PRO A 181 -3.69 -5.07 8.78
C PRO A 181 -2.65 -6.15 8.46
N ALA A 182 -2.05 -6.04 7.27
CA ALA A 182 -0.96 -6.90 6.82
C ALA A 182 0.36 -6.15 6.96
N LEU A 183 1.17 -6.52 7.95
CA LEU A 183 2.48 -5.92 8.20
C LEU A 183 3.40 -6.83 9.02
N VAL A 184 4.69 -6.51 8.99
CA VAL A 184 5.72 -7.03 9.88
C VAL A 184 6.43 -5.85 10.55
N THR A 185 6.56 -5.90 11.87
CA THR A 185 7.23 -4.87 12.66
C THR A 185 8.64 -5.32 12.97
N ILE A 186 9.64 -4.46 12.76
CA ILE A 186 11.04 -4.74 13.08
C ILE A 186 11.41 -3.97 14.35
N LEU A 187 11.89 -4.71 15.34
CA LEU A 187 12.36 -4.20 16.62
C LEU A 187 13.89 -4.29 16.71
N ALA A 188 14.48 -3.30 17.38
CA ALA A 188 15.83 -3.36 17.89
C ALA A 188 15.95 -4.38 19.05
N PRO A 189 17.17 -4.81 19.42
CA PRO A 189 17.37 -5.81 20.47
C PRO A 189 16.76 -5.44 21.84
N ASP A 190 16.61 -4.14 22.11
CA ASP A 190 16.09 -3.62 23.37
C ASP A 190 14.56 -3.40 23.38
N GLY A 191 13.86 -3.89 22.35
CA GLY A 191 12.41 -3.74 22.21
C GLY A 191 11.95 -2.48 21.47
N THR A 192 12.88 -1.62 21.02
CA THR A 192 12.52 -0.38 20.32
C THR A 192 12.00 -0.65 18.91
N ILE A 193 10.85 -0.09 18.55
CA ILE A 193 10.26 -0.22 17.22
C ILE A 193 11.10 0.59 16.21
N SER A 194 11.74 -0.12 15.28
CA SER A 194 12.68 0.46 14.32
C SER A 194 12.02 0.74 12.97
N ARG A 195 11.17 -0.18 12.47
CA ARG A 195 10.56 -0.06 11.13
C ARG A 195 9.28 -0.88 11.03
N TYR A 196 8.36 -0.44 10.18
CA TYR A 196 7.20 -1.20 9.72
C TYR A 196 7.37 -1.59 8.26
N LEU A 197 7.15 -2.86 7.94
CA LEU A 197 7.05 -3.35 6.56
C LEU A 197 5.61 -3.74 6.29
N TYR A 198 4.97 -3.08 5.34
CA TYR A 198 3.55 -3.29 5.02
C TYR A 198 3.35 -4.27 3.87
N GLY A 199 2.21 -4.96 3.87
CA GLY A 199 1.76 -5.82 2.79
C GLY A 199 1.99 -7.31 3.06
N ILE A 200 2.01 -8.06 1.97
CA ILE A 200 2.10 -9.54 1.95
C ILE A 200 3.34 -10.03 1.20
N GLN A 201 4.24 -9.13 0.82
CA GLN A 201 5.47 -9.43 0.12
C GLN A 201 6.60 -8.62 0.75
N PHE A 202 7.66 -9.30 1.18
CA PHE A 202 8.78 -8.67 1.87
C PHE A 202 10.04 -8.97 1.07
N ASN A 203 10.53 -7.99 0.31
CA ASN A 203 11.72 -8.20 -0.50
C ASN A 203 13.00 -8.20 0.37
N GLU A 204 14.05 -8.87 -0.12
CA GLU A 204 15.34 -8.98 0.56
C GLU A 204 15.90 -7.62 1.00
N ARG A 205 15.81 -6.60 0.14
CA ARG A 205 16.48 -5.31 0.39
C ARG A 205 15.87 -4.59 1.58
N ASP A 206 14.55 -4.59 1.69
CA ASP A 206 13.84 -3.94 2.78
C ASP A 206 14.04 -4.68 4.10
N LEU A 207 14.03 -6.01 4.07
CA LEU A 207 14.37 -6.86 5.22
C LEU A 207 15.81 -6.62 5.69
N ARG A 208 16.77 -6.66 4.76
CA ARG A 208 18.19 -6.42 5.05
C ARG A 208 18.40 -5.03 5.64
N LEU A 209 17.81 -4.00 5.03
CA LEU A 209 17.93 -2.63 5.50
C LEU A 209 17.33 -2.48 6.91
N GLY A 210 16.09 -2.94 7.09
CA GLY A 210 15.39 -2.85 8.37
C GLY A 210 16.12 -3.58 9.50
N LEU A 211 16.64 -4.78 9.25
CA LEU A 211 17.40 -5.54 10.24
C LEU A 211 18.74 -4.87 10.59
N VAL A 212 19.45 -4.31 9.61
CA VAL A 212 20.70 -3.59 9.85
C VAL A 212 20.45 -2.32 10.66
N GLU A 213 19.42 -1.55 10.31
CA GLU A 213 19.01 -0.36 11.06
C GLU A 213 18.63 -0.71 12.50
N ALA A 214 17.78 -1.71 12.69
CA ALA A 214 17.34 -2.17 14.00
C ALA A 214 18.51 -2.70 14.87
N SER A 215 19.45 -3.45 14.28
CA SER A 215 20.64 -3.92 15.00
C SER A 215 21.55 -2.78 15.49
N GLN A 216 21.49 -1.62 14.84
CA GLN A 216 22.21 -0.41 15.22
C GLN A 216 21.38 0.53 16.12
N GLY A 217 20.16 0.13 16.50
CA GLY A 217 19.23 0.98 17.25
C GLY A 217 18.74 2.20 16.46
N LYS A 218 18.81 2.18 15.13
CA LYS A 218 18.31 3.25 14.27
C LYS A 218 16.82 3.08 14.01
N ILE A 219 16.14 4.21 13.86
CA ILE A 219 14.72 4.27 13.49
C ILE A 219 14.65 4.59 11.99
N GLY A 220 13.99 3.74 11.21
CA GLY A 220 13.81 3.90 9.77
C GLY A 220 12.77 4.98 9.44
N SER A 221 12.78 5.51 8.21
CA SER A 221 11.81 6.52 7.75
C SER A 221 10.64 5.90 6.98
N THR A 222 9.39 6.21 7.36
CA THR A 222 8.11 5.68 6.81
C THR A 222 7.73 6.15 5.40
N MET A 223 8.64 6.17 4.43
CA MET A 223 8.31 6.67 3.08
C MET A 223 7.51 5.70 2.18
N ASP A 224 6.93 4.62 2.70
CA ASP A 224 6.21 3.60 1.90
C ASP A 224 4.67 3.60 2.03
N ARG A 225 4.06 4.48 2.85
CA ARG A 225 2.59 4.60 2.99
C ARG A 225 1.86 5.00 1.68
N ILE A 226 2.61 5.39 0.65
CA ILE A 226 2.07 5.84 -0.64
C ILE A 226 1.65 4.66 -1.53
N ILE A 227 2.19 3.45 -1.33
CA ILE A 227 1.98 2.33 -2.26
C ILE A 227 0.76 1.47 -1.91
N LEU A 228 0.40 1.31 -0.62
CA LEU A 228 -0.74 0.47 -0.21
C LEU A 228 -2.13 1.11 -0.46
N TYR A 229 -2.23 2.43 -0.58
CA TYR A 229 -3.48 3.07 -1.00
C TYR A 229 -3.82 2.83 -2.48
N CYS A 230 -2.87 2.33 -3.29
CA CYS A 230 -3.10 2.07 -4.71
C CYS A 230 -3.62 0.65 -5.01
N PHE A 231 -3.69 -0.27 -4.03
CA PHE A 231 -4.02 -1.68 -4.28
C PHE A 231 -5.30 -2.19 -3.61
N HIS A 232 -6.01 -1.38 -2.82
CA HIS A 232 -7.37 -1.75 -2.38
C HIS A 232 -8.40 -1.30 -3.43
N TYR A 233 -8.67 -2.19 -4.37
CA TYR A 233 -9.77 -2.09 -5.33
C TYR A 233 -11.00 -2.78 -4.74
N ASP A 234 -11.93 -1.99 -4.21
CA ASP A 234 -13.28 -2.44 -3.89
C ASP A 234 -14.17 -2.17 -5.12
N PRO A 235 -14.59 -3.22 -5.88
CA PRO A 235 -15.45 -3.08 -7.05
C PRO A 235 -16.86 -2.56 -6.74
N ASP A 236 -17.31 -2.60 -5.48
CA ASP A 236 -18.65 -2.18 -5.06
C ASP A 236 -18.65 -0.81 -4.34
N ALA A 237 -17.48 -0.19 -4.16
CA ALA A 237 -17.34 1.19 -3.71
C ALA A 237 -17.77 2.18 -4.82
N GLY A 238 -19.08 2.29 -5.03
CA GLY A 238 -19.75 3.14 -6.02
C GLY A 238 -19.49 4.65 -5.91
N GLY A 239 -18.49 5.11 -5.15
CA GLY A 239 -18.02 6.49 -5.11
C GLY A 239 -16.75 6.75 -5.94
N TYR A 240 -15.75 5.86 -5.86
CA TYR A 240 -14.45 6.06 -6.51
C TYR A 240 -14.54 5.91 -8.04
N VAL A 241 -15.39 4.99 -8.50
CA VAL A 241 -15.65 4.76 -9.93
C VAL A 241 -16.36 5.96 -10.58
N VAL A 242 -17.16 6.72 -9.82
CA VAL A 242 -17.91 7.86 -10.34
C VAL A 242 -17.00 9.08 -10.49
N PHE A 243 -16.08 9.30 -9.55
CA PHE A 243 -15.10 10.38 -9.66
C PHE A 243 -14.07 10.10 -10.76
N ALA A 244 -13.44 8.92 -10.75
CA ALA A 244 -12.50 8.53 -11.81
C ALA A 244 -13.20 8.48 -13.18
N GLY A 245 -14.42 7.96 -13.24
CA GLY A 245 -15.26 7.95 -14.44
C GLY A 245 -15.58 9.34 -14.96
N ASN A 246 -15.90 10.30 -14.09
CA ASN A 246 -16.18 11.68 -14.50
C ASN A 246 -14.92 12.42 -14.94
N VAL A 247 -13.77 12.19 -14.29
CA VAL A 247 -12.47 12.76 -14.72
C VAL A 247 -12.05 12.19 -16.08
N MET A 248 -12.18 10.88 -16.29
CA MET A 248 -11.91 10.23 -17.58
C MET A 248 -12.86 10.74 -18.68
N LYS A 249 -14.16 10.91 -18.38
CA LYS A 249 -15.13 11.51 -19.31
C LYS A 249 -14.78 12.97 -19.64
N LEU A 250 -14.33 13.74 -18.66
CA LEU A 250 -13.90 15.13 -18.88
C LEU A 250 -12.63 15.19 -19.75
N GLY A 251 -11.66 14.32 -19.48
CA GLY A 251 -10.43 14.18 -20.28
C GLY A 251 -10.72 13.72 -21.71
N GLY A 252 -11.65 12.78 -21.89
CA GLY A 252 -12.13 12.32 -23.19
C GLY A 252 -12.83 13.44 -23.98
N LEU A 253 -13.75 14.17 -23.34
CA LEU A 253 -14.41 15.33 -23.93
C LEU A 253 -13.42 16.43 -24.35
N LEU A 254 -12.44 16.71 -23.50
CA LEU A 254 -11.39 17.69 -23.80
C LEU A 254 -10.55 17.27 -25.00
N THR A 255 -10.18 15.99 -25.07
CA THR A 255 -9.40 15.42 -26.19
C THR A 255 -10.18 15.49 -27.51
N LEU A 256 -11.47 15.13 -27.49
CA LEU A 256 -12.36 15.23 -28.65
C LEU A 256 -12.57 16.69 -29.10
N ALA A 257 -12.70 17.62 -28.15
CA ALA A 257 -12.82 19.04 -28.46
C ALA A 257 -11.55 19.60 -29.11
N LEU A 258 -10.37 19.25 -28.58
CA LEU A 258 -9.08 19.64 -29.16
C LEU A 258 -8.90 19.08 -30.57
N LEU A 259 -9.21 17.79 -30.77
CA LEU A 259 -9.11 17.13 -32.07
C LEU A 259 -10.11 17.74 -33.08
N GLY A 260 -11.35 17.98 -32.64
CA GLY A 260 -12.39 18.63 -33.43
C GLY A 260 -11.99 20.04 -33.86
N ALA A 261 -11.48 20.86 -32.94
CA ALA A 261 -11.00 22.20 -33.22
C ALA A 261 -9.81 22.20 -34.20
N LEU A 262 -8.86 21.27 -34.05
CA LEU A 262 -7.73 21.11 -34.96
C LEU A 262 -8.19 20.76 -36.38
N LEU A 263 -9.09 19.79 -36.51
CA LEU A 263 -9.63 19.38 -37.81
C LEU A 263 -10.42 20.52 -38.48
N LEU A 264 -11.25 21.23 -37.71
CA LEU A 264 -12.01 22.38 -38.22
C LEU A 264 -11.07 23.50 -38.69
N PHE A 265 -10.00 23.78 -37.94
CA PHE A 265 -8.98 24.74 -38.31
C PHE A 265 -8.26 24.38 -39.62
N LEU A 266 -7.87 23.10 -39.77
CA LEU A 266 -7.23 22.60 -40.98
C LEU A 266 -8.17 22.70 -42.19
N TRP A 267 -9.44 22.32 -42.05
CA TRP A 267 -10.43 22.45 -43.11
C TRP A 267 -10.72 23.90 -43.51
N LEU A 268 -10.87 24.81 -42.53
CA LEU A 268 -11.05 26.23 -42.82
C LEU A 268 -9.84 26.84 -43.52
N ARG A 269 -8.62 26.40 -43.18
CA ARG A 269 -7.38 26.81 -43.83
C ARG A 269 -7.28 26.29 -45.25
N GLU A 270 -7.69 25.04 -45.50
CA GLU A 270 -7.68 24.45 -46.84
C GLU A 270 -8.73 25.09 -47.77
N ARG A 271 -9.92 25.39 -47.24
CA ARG A 271 -10.98 26.06 -48.01
C ARG A 271 -10.57 27.47 -48.46
N LYS A 272 -9.82 28.19 -47.62
CA LYS A 272 -9.19 29.47 -48.00
C LYS A 272 -8.06 29.31 -49.03
N ARG A 273 -7.38 28.17 -49.06
CA ARG A 273 -6.30 27.90 -50.04
C ARG A 273 -6.87 27.57 -51.42
N LYS A 274 -8.02 26.87 -51.49
CA LYS A 274 -8.74 26.60 -52.75
C LYS A 274 -9.43 27.83 -53.34
N SER A 275 -9.75 28.86 -52.55
CA SER A 275 -10.32 30.12 -53.08
C SER A 275 -9.28 31.10 -53.65
N VAL A 276 -7.97 30.87 -53.44
CA VAL A 276 -6.91 31.78 -53.91
C VAL A 276 -6.24 31.31 -55.20
N ASN A 277 -6.35 30.03 -55.57
CA ASN A 277 -5.90 29.51 -56.87
C ASN A 277 -7.08 28.91 -57.65
N PRO A 278 -7.86 29.71 -58.41
CA PRO A 278 -8.69 29.15 -59.46
C PRO A 278 -7.78 28.46 -60.48
N ALA A 279 -8.15 27.25 -60.90
CA ALA A 279 -7.45 26.47 -61.91
C ALA A 279 -7.22 27.33 -63.17
N PRO A 280 -6.04 27.25 -63.82
CA PRO A 280 -5.80 27.96 -65.06
C PRO A 280 -6.82 27.47 -66.09
N THR A 281 -7.61 28.42 -66.60
CA THR A 281 -8.58 28.22 -67.66
C THR A 281 -7.84 27.70 -68.89
N THR A 282 -8.09 26.46 -69.29
CA THR A 282 -7.67 25.93 -70.58
C THR A 282 -8.37 26.72 -71.69
N GLN A 283 -7.69 27.73 -72.23
CA GLN A 283 -7.95 28.27 -73.56
C GLN A 283 -6.90 27.69 -74.53
N GLY A 284 -7.39 27.16 -75.64
CA GLY A 284 -6.61 26.57 -76.73
C GLY A 284 -7.52 25.60 -77.50
N ALA A 285 -8.49 26.12 -78.25
CA ALA A 285 -8.38 26.48 -79.67
C ALA A 285 -8.50 25.23 -80.56
N GLY A 286 -9.66 25.11 -81.22
CA GLY A 286 -9.85 24.23 -82.36
C GLY A 286 -9.36 24.89 -83.65
N PHE A 287 -9.02 24.00 -84.59
CA PHE A 287 -8.70 24.17 -86.02
C PHE A 287 -7.45 24.96 -86.39
#